data_AF-A0A3D9GIM3-F1
#
_entry.id   AF-A0A3D9GIM3-F1
#
_cell.length_a   1.000
_cell.length_b   1.000
_cell.length_c   1.000
_cell.angle_alpha   90.00
_cell.angle_beta   90.00
_cell.angle_gamma   90.00
#
_symmetry.space_group_name_H-M   'P 1'
#
loop_
_entity.id
_entity.type
_entity.pdbx_description
1 polymer ?
#
loop_
_entity_poly.entity_id
_entity_poly.type
_entity_poly.pdbx_seq_one_letter_code
_entity_poly.pdbx_strand_id
1 'polypeptide(L)'
;MNIAGAAKLSLPLIVGLGALAMIRPIMKMTGLMDLIGQQFGSILMTVLISLAWLIIVIMKKVTDPVRTLVLAGVAYALFAIIVSGVMSPILTGHLQGPLTNPFAFVSVFITNAIWGLIVGAIAQGIRKGRR
;
A
#
# COMPACT_ATOMS: atom_id res chain seq x y z
N MET A 1 -14.34 -4.22 29.80
CA MET A 1 -14.37 -5.04 28.57
C MET A 1 -12.95 -5.39 28.19
N ASN A 2 -12.57 -6.64 28.36
CA ASN A 2 -11.21 -7.14 28.19
C ASN A 2 -11.00 -7.47 26.69
N ILE A 3 -10.19 -6.67 25.98
CA ILE A 3 -9.82 -6.89 24.57
C ILE A 3 -8.74 -7.98 24.40
N ALA A 4 -8.81 -9.01 25.23
CA ALA A 4 -7.98 -10.20 25.17
C ALA A 4 -8.36 -11.04 23.94
N GLY A 5 -7.67 -10.80 22.82
CA GLY A 5 -7.82 -11.58 21.58
C GLY A 5 -7.22 -10.95 20.32
N ALA A 6 -6.92 -9.64 20.34
CA ALA A 6 -6.27 -9.01 19.20
C ALA A 6 -4.79 -9.42 19.15
N ALA A 7 -4.44 -10.31 18.22
CA ALA A 7 -3.07 -10.53 17.79
C ALA A 7 -2.34 -9.17 17.72
N LYS A 8 -1.15 -9.06 18.34
CA LYS A 8 -0.39 -7.79 18.39
C LYS A 8 -0.13 -7.28 16.97
N LEU A 9 -1.00 -6.38 16.49
CA LEU A 9 -0.76 -5.61 15.28
C LEU A 9 0.42 -4.70 15.57
N SER A 10 1.47 -4.80 14.77
CA SER A 10 2.63 -3.91 14.86
C SER A 10 2.36 -2.67 14.01
N LEU A 11 1.91 -1.59 14.65
CA LEU A 11 1.73 -0.30 13.99
C LEU A 11 2.98 0.15 13.20
N PRO A 12 4.22 -0.01 13.72
CA PRO A 12 5.42 0.33 12.95
C PRO A 12 5.57 -0.49 11.66
N LEU A 13 5.15 -1.75 11.67
CA LEU A 13 5.20 -2.60 10.47
C LEU A 13 4.19 -2.15 9.43
N ILE A 14 2.96 -1.84 9.85
CA ILE A 14 1.90 -1.34 8.97
C ILE A 14 2.35 -0.04 8.28
N VAL A 15 2.86 0.90 9.08
CA VAL A 15 3.39 2.17 8.59
C VAL A 15 4.58 1.94 7.66
N GLY A 16 5.53 1.08 8.02
CA GLY A 16 6.70 0.76 7.20
C GLY A 16 6.33 0.10 5.87
N LEU A 17 5.36 -0.83 5.86
CA LEU A 17 4.85 -1.46 4.64
C LEU A 17 4.11 -0.46 3.75
N GLY A 18 3.29 0.41 4.34
CA GLY A 18 2.62 1.49 3.61
C GLY A 18 3.62 2.49 3.00
N ALA A 19 4.68 2.83 3.75
CA ALA A 19 5.74 3.70 3.28
C ALA A 19 6.57 3.06 2.15
N LEU A 20 6.82 1.75 2.22
CA LEU A 20 7.50 1.00 1.15
C LEU A 20 6.75 1.13 -0.18
N ALA A 21 5.41 1.15 -0.16
CA ALA A 21 4.63 1.31 -1.37
C ALA A 21 4.76 2.71 -2.02
N MET A 22 5.26 3.71 -1.29
CA MET A 22 5.55 5.05 -1.84
C MET A 22 6.69 5.07 -2.86
N ILE A 23 7.46 3.99 -2.96
CA ILE A 23 8.47 3.84 -4.02
C ILE A 23 7.83 4.04 -5.42
N ARG A 24 6.57 3.62 -5.60
CA ARG A 24 5.83 3.79 -6.85
C ARG A 24 5.57 5.27 -7.20
N PRO A 25 4.92 6.09 -6.35
CA PRO A 25 4.72 7.51 -6.65
C PRO A 25 6.05 8.26 -6.86
N ILE A 26 7.11 7.92 -6.12
CA ILE A 26 8.44 8.54 -6.30
C ILE A 26 9.00 8.26 -7.70
N MET A 27 8.92 7.00 -8.18
CA MET A 27 9.37 6.67 -9.54
C MET A 27 8.53 7.32 -10.64
N LYS A 28 7.23 7.52 -10.39
CA LYS A 28 6.37 8.24 -11.33
C LYS A 28 6.73 9.72 -11.37
N MET A 29 7.04 10.33 -10.23
CA MET A 29 7.41 11.74 -10.13
C MET A 29 8.78 12.05 -10.74
N THR A 30 9.70 11.10 -10.69
CA THR A 30 11.07 11.25 -11.23
C THR A 30 11.17 10.96 -12.73
N GLY A 31 10.08 10.55 -13.40
CA GLY A 31 10.09 10.19 -14.82
C GLY A 31 10.77 8.85 -15.13
N LEU A 32 11.24 8.12 -14.11
CA LEU A 32 11.87 6.80 -14.26
C LEU A 32 10.96 5.78 -14.95
N MET A 33 9.64 5.87 -14.71
CA MET A 33 8.65 5.02 -15.39
C MET A 33 8.52 5.32 -16.89
N ASP A 34 8.82 6.54 -17.33
CA ASP A 34 8.69 6.91 -18.75
C ASP A 34 9.82 6.30 -19.59
N LEU A 35 10.99 6.07 -18.99
CA LEU A 35 12.15 5.44 -19.65
C LEU A 35 11.94 3.94 -19.93
N ILE A 36 11.20 3.25 -19.08
CA ILE A 36 10.92 1.81 -19.17
C ILE A 36 9.53 1.50 -19.74
N GLY A 37 8.76 2.52 -20.11
CA GLY A 37 7.37 2.43 -20.53
C GLY A 37 6.39 2.40 -19.35
N GLN A 38 5.46 3.36 -19.33
CA GLN A 38 4.55 3.58 -18.19
C GLN A 38 3.73 2.34 -17.79
N GLN A 39 3.22 1.59 -18.77
CA GLN A 39 2.42 0.38 -18.50
C GLN A 39 3.26 -0.71 -17.83
N PHE A 40 4.43 -1.01 -18.41
CA PHE A 40 5.33 -2.02 -17.88
C PHE A 40 5.86 -1.62 -16.50
N GLY A 41 6.31 -0.38 -16.33
CA GLY A 41 6.78 0.15 -15.05
C GLY A 41 5.71 0.08 -13.96
N SER A 42 4.46 0.40 -14.27
CA SER A 42 3.36 0.34 -13.30
C SER A 42 3.03 -1.10 -12.87
N ILE A 43 3.02 -2.06 -13.80
CA ILE A 43 2.77 -3.48 -13.49
C ILE A 43 3.93 -4.03 -12.67
N LEU A 44 5.17 -3.80 -13.12
CA LEU A 44 6.38 -4.25 -12.43
C LEU A 44 6.40 -3.73 -10.99
N MET A 45 6.09 -2.47 -10.77
CA MET A 45 6.07 -1.89 -9.42
C MET A 45 5.01 -2.49 -8.53
N THR A 46 3.82 -2.73 -9.08
CA THR A 46 2.76 -3.40 -8.33
C THR A 46 3.21 -4.80 -7.89
N VAL A 47 3.82 -5.56 -8.79
CA VAL A 47 4.35 -6.89 -8.50
C VAL A 47 5.46 -6.83 -7.44
N LEU A 48 6.44 -5.94 -7.59
CA LEU A 48 7.55 -5.80 -6.65
C LEU A 48 7.08 -5.41 -5.25
N ILE A 49 6.15 -4.46 -5.13
CA ILE A 49 5.58 -4.03 -3.85
C ILE A 49 4.80 -5.19 -3.21
N SER A 50 3.95 -5.88 -3.98
CA SER A 50 3.19 -7.04 -3.49
C SER A 50 4.11 -8.17 -3.02
N LEU A 51 5.19 -8.45 -3.74
CA LEU A 51 6.20 -9.43 -3.34
C LEU A 51 6.94 -9.00 -2.08
N ALA A 52 7.36 -7.74 -1.98
CA ALA A 52 8.02 -7.21 -0.79
C ALA A 52 7.12 -7.34 0.45
N TRP A 53 5.85 -6.93 0.34
CA TRP A 53 4.84 -7.09 1.38
C TRP A 53 4.69 -8.55 1.79
N LEU A 54 4.53 -9.45 0.82
CA LEU A 54 4.37 -10.88 1.04
C LEU A 54 5.58 -11.47 1.78
N ILE A 55 6.78 -11.21 1.29
CA ILE A 55 8.05 -11.71 1.85
C ILE A 55 8.21 -11.22 3.29
N ILE A 56 8.05 -9.91 3.53
CA ILE A 56 8.23 -9.31 4.86
C ILE A 56 7.26 -9.94 5.87
N VAL A 57 5.98 -10.07 5.50
CA VAL A 57 4.94 -10.60 6.39
C VAL A 57 5.17 -12.08 6.71
N ILE A 58 5.63 -12.87 5.73
CA ILE A 58 6.00 -14.28 5.94
C ILE A 58 7.23 -14.38 6.84
N MET A 59 8.29 -13.62 6.56
CA MET A 59 9.55 -13.63 7.32
C MET A 59 9.35 -13.20 8.78
N LYS A 60 8.53 -12.16 9.00
CA LYS A 60 8.19 -11.64 10.34
C LYS A 60 7.17 -12.53 11.08
N LYS A 61 6.70 -13.63 10.47
CA LYS A 61 5.72 -14.58 11.04
C LYS A 61 4.44 -13.93 11.58
N VAL A 62 4.02 -12.80 10.98
CA VAL A 62 2.95 -11.91 11.47
C VAL A 62 1.64 -12.65 11.73
N THR A 63 1.16 -12.74 12.96
CA THR A 63 0.01 -13.60 13.32
C THR A 63 -1.23 -13.42 12.44
N ASP A 64 -1.55 -12.18 12.05
CA ASP A 64 -2.67 -11.85 11.15
C ASP A 64 -2.16 -11.09 9.91
N PRO A 65 -1.75 -11.82 8.84
CA PRO A 65 -1.19 -11.20 7.65
C PRO A 65 -2.24 -10.40 6.85
N VAL A 66 -3.50 -10.82 6.89
CA VAL A 66 -4.59 -10.16 6.16
C VAL A 66 -4.86 -8.78 6.74
N ARG A 67 -5.13 -8.68 8.04
CA ARG A 67 -5.39 -7.37 8.67
C ARG A 67 -4.19 -6.44 8.55
N THR A 68 -2.97 -6.98 8.69
CA THR A 68 -1.75 -6.20 8.57
C THR A 68 -1.61 -5.59 7.17
N LEU A 69 -1.84 -6.37 6.12
CA LEU A 69 -1.70 -5.89 4.74
C LEU A 69 -2.84 -5.00 4.26
N VAL A 70 -4.08 -5.24 4.73
CA VAL A 70 -5.19 -4.30 4.51
C VAL A 70 -4.86 -2.93 5.12
N LEU A 71 -4.40 -2.91 6.37
CA LEU A 71 -4.02 -1.66 7.03
C LEU A 71 -2.78 -1.01 6.40
N ALA A 72 -1.83 -1.81 5.87
CA ALA A 72 -0.70 -1.28 5.11
C ALA A 72 -1.16 -0.61 3.81
N GLY A 73 -2.14 -1.20 3.11
CA GLY A 73 -2.81 -0.60 1.96
C GLY A 73 -3.51 0.71 2.31
N VAL A 74 -4.24 0.75 3.43
CA VAL A 74 -4.86 1.99 3.95
C VAL A 74 -3.81 3.04 4.30
N ALA A 75 -2.71 2.66 4.95
CA ALA A 75 -1.61 3.58 5.25
C ALA A 75 -0.97 4.14 3.98
N TYR A 76 -0.74 3.30 2.98
CA TYR A 76 -0.25 3.75 1.67
C TYR A 76 -1.24 4.71 0.99
N ALA A 77 -2.55 4.43 1.02
CA ALA A 77 -3.57 5.33 0.48
C ALA A 77 -3.49 6.73 1.13
N LEU A 78 -3.36 6.78 2.46
CA LEU A 78 -3.18 8.03 3.19
C LEU A 78 -1.92 8.76 2.74
N PHE A 79 -0.77 8.08 2.65
CA PHE A 79 0.48 8.70 2.20
C PHE A 79 0.40 9.21 0.76
N ALA A 80 -0.21 8.44 -0.14
CA ALA A 80 -0.39 8.83 -1.54
C ALA A 80 -1.28 10.08 -1.67
N ILE A 81 -2.32 10.19 -0.85
CA ILE A 81 -3.21 11.36 -0.82
C ILE A 81 -2.46 12.59 -0.28
N ILE A 82 -1.70 12.44 0.81
CA ILE A 82 -0.88 13.53 1.36
C ILE A 82 0.12 14.01 0.31
N VAL A 83 0.86 13.09 -0.31
CA VAL A 83 1.82 13.43 -1.36
C VAL A 83 1.14 14.10 -2.56
N SER A 84 0.01 13.59 -3.02
CA SER A 84 -0.76 14.22 -4.11
C SER A 84 -1.22 15.62 -3.74
N GLY A 85 -1.71 15.82 -2.52
CA GLY A 85 -2.20 17.10 -2.02
C GLY A 85 -1.10 18.15 -1.87
N VAL A 86 0.12 17.74 -1.52
CA VAL A 86 1.28 18.64 -1.39
C VAL A 86 1.97 18.87 -2.74
N MET A 87 2.14 17.84 -3.56
CA MET A 87 2.87 17.94 -4.82
C MET A 87 2.04 18.58 -5.94
N SER A 88 0.72 18.35 -5.99
CA SER A 88 -0.10 18.90 -7.10
C SER A 88 -0.13 20.43 -7.15
N PRO A 89 -0.27 21.19 -6.03
CA PRO A 89 -0.24 22.65 -6.11
C PRO A 89 1.15 23.16 -6.48
N ILE A 90 2.21 22.49 -6.04
CA ILE A 90 3.60 22.86 -6.35
C ILE A 90 3.91 22.67 -7.84
N LEU A 91 3.46 21.57 -8.43
CA LEU A 91 3.77 21.23 -9.83
C LEU A 91 2.82 21.89 -10.84
N THR A 92 1.55 22.11 -10.47
CA THR A 92 0.50 22.52 -11.41
C THR A 92 -0.16 23.86 -11.09
N GLY A 93 0.18 24.47 -9.95
CA GLY A 93 -0.42 25.73 -9.47
C GLY A 93 -1.82 25.59 -8.86
N HIS A 94 -2.43 24.41 -8.94
CA HIS A 94 -3.77 24.13 -8.40
C HIS A 94 -3.80 22.80 -7.65
N LEU A 95 -4.69 22.68 -6.66
CA LEU A 95 -4.89 21.42 -5.96
C LEU A 95 -5.55 20.41 -6.91
N GLN A 96 -4.91 19.27 -7.10
CA GLN A 96 -5.41 18.16 -7.91
C GLN A 96 -5.30 16.82 -7.17
N GLY A 97 -6.08 15.84 -7.60
CA GLY A 97 -6.06 14.48 -7.07
C GLY A 97 -7.20 14.19 -6.10
N PRO A 98 -7.12 13.11 -5.30
CA PRO A 98 -8.26 12.58 -4.56
C PRO A 98 -8.89 13.55 -3.55
N LEU A 99 -8.15 14.57 -3.10
CA LEU A 99 -8.67 15.59 -2.18
C LEU A 99 -9.73 16.50 -2.80
N THR A 100 -9.79 16.63 -4.13
CA THR A 100 -10.77 17.49 -4.80
C THR A 100 -12.11 16.79 -5.08
N ASN A 101 -12.17 15.47 -4.90
CA ASN A 101 -13.36 14.67 -5.18
C ASN A 101 -13.55 13.59 -4.08
N PRO A 102 -14.62 13.68 -3.26
CA PRO A 102 -14.89 12.71 -2.21
C PRO A 102 -14.97 11.26 -2.68
N PHE A 103 -15.51 11.00 -3.88
CA PHE A 103 -15.56 9.66 -4.45
C PHE A 103 -14.17 9.14 -4.81
N ALA A 104 -13.30 10.00 -5.35
CA ALA A 104 -11.91 9.65 -5.64
C ALA A 104 -11.13 9.36 -4.35
N PHE A 105 -11.34 10.17 -3.30
CA PHE A 105 -10.76 9.95 -1.98
C PHE A 105 -11.08 8.56 -1.45
N VAL A 106 -12.37 8.22 -1.37
CA VAL A 106 -12.84 6.93 -0.86
C VAL A 106 -12.37 5.78 -1.76
N SER A 107 -12.40 5.97 -3.08
CA SER A 107 -11.94 4.97 -4.05
C SER A 107 -10.47 4.60 -3.82
N VAL A 108 -9.58 5.57 -3.56
CA VAL A 108 -8.17 5.29 -3.30
C VAL A 108 -8.00 4.41 -2.07
N PHE A 109 -8.74 4.65 -0.99
CA PHE A 109 -8.69 3.78 0.19
C PHE A 109 -9.21 2.38 -0.10
N ILE A 110 -10.36 2.26 -0.76
CA ILE A 110 -10.97 0.96 -1.09
C ILE A 110 -10.05 0.13 -1.98
N THR A 111 -9.54 0.71 -3.07
CA THR A 111 -8.67 0.00 -4.01
C THR A 111 -7.41 -0.53 -3.32
N ASN A 112 -6.77 0.27 -2.47
CA ASN A 112 -5.57 -0.17 -1.76
C ASN A 112 -5.88 -1.17 -0.64
N ALA A 113 -7.02 -1.05 0.04
CA ALA A 113 -7.48 -2.03 1.01
C ALA A 113 -7.77 -3.40 0.35
N ILE A 114 -8.42 -3.40 -0.81
CA ILE A 114 -8.67 -4.62 -1.62
C ILE A 114 -7.34 -5.25 -2.03
N TRP A 115 -6.36 -4.44 -2.46
CA TRP A 115 -5.05 -4.97 -2.83
C TRP A 115 -4.32 -5.59 -1.64
N GLY A 116 -4.34 -4.91 -0.49
CA GLY A 116 -3.84 -5.44 0.77
C GLY A 116 -4.53 -6.74 1.20
N LEU A 117 -5.85 -6.84 0.98
CA LEU A 117 -6.63 -8.05 1.23
C LEU A 117 -6.17 -9.21 0.33
N ILE A 118 -6.00 -8.98 -0.97
CA ILE A 118 -5.56 -10.00 -1.93
C ILE A 118 -4.17 -10.54 -1.53
N VAL A 119 -3.19 -9.66 -1.33
CA VAL A 119 -1.83 -10.08 -0.93
C VAL A 119 -1.85 -10.75 0.44
N GLY A 120 -2.66 -10.25 1.37
CA GLY A 120 -2.89 -10.84 2.68
C GLY A 120 -3.44 -12.26 2.64
N ALA A 121 -4.45 -12.49 1.78
CA ALA A 121 -5.05 -13.80 1.59
C ALA A 121 -4.04 -14.79 0.99
N ILE A 122 -3.22 -14.35 0.02
CA ILE A 122 -2.12 -15.14 -0.54
C ILE A 122 -1.11 -15.51 0.57
N ALA A 123 -0.70 -14.54 1.39
CA ALA A 123 0.21 -14.78 2.51
C ALA A 123 -0.35 -15.79 3.52
N GLN A 124 -1.64 -15.69 3.82
CA GLN A 124 -2.32 -16.63 4.72
C GLN A 124 -2.38 -18.04 4.12
N GLY A 125 -2.71 -18.16 2.83
CA GLY A 125 -2.73 -19.44 2.11
C GLY A 125 -1.36 -20.13 2.12
N ILE A 126 -0.29 -19.41 1.80
CA ILE A 126 1.09 -19.92 1.83
C ILE A 126 1.47 -20.42 3.22
N ARG A 127 1.08 -19.70 4.29
CA ARG A 127 1.38 -20.13 5.66
C ARG A 127 0.61 -21.37 6.09
N LYS A 128 -0.65 -21.50 5.66
CA LYS A 128 -1.47 -22.68 5.97
C LYS A 128 -0.92 -23.92 5.29
N GLY A 129 -0.41 -23.82 4.06
CA GLY A 129 0.23 -24.95 3.36
C GLY A 129 1.62 -25.33 3.85
N ARG A 130 2.25 -24.52 4.72
CA ARG A 130 3.55 -24.81 5.35
C ARG A 130 3.44 -25.39 6.77
N ARG A 131 2.22 -25.49 7.31
CA ARG A 131 1.92 -26.13 8.59
C ARG A 131 1.46 -27.55 8.35
#